data_AF-A0A661WQI2-F1
#
_entry.id   AF-A0A661WQI2-F1
#
_cell.length_a   1.000
_cell.length_b   1.000
_cell.length_c   1.000
_cell.angle_alpha   90.00
_cell.angle_beta   90.00
_cell.angle_gamma   90.00
#
_symmetry.space_group_name_H-M   'P 1'
#
loop_
_entity.id
_entity.type
_entity.pdbx_description
1 polymer ?
#
loop_
_entity_poly.entity_id
_entity_poly.type
_entity_poly.pdbx_seq_one_letter_code
_entity_poly.pdbx_strand_id
1 'polypeptide(L)'
;MYYSAFAFFAFQIVAKNEHLESAEYAIVIFFDFRQVKISNDGVLLTKLGPNEESTYKVEMPIPNDKEVHELQAVYVFDPYKSILREEVTAPFVFGSVRAGIQALKKNHK
;
A
#
# COMPACT_ATOMS: atom_id res chain seq x y z
N MET A 1 17.50 -18.78 19.75
CA MET A 1 17.17 -17.73 18.77
C MET A 1 16.37 -18.41 17.66
N TYR A 2 15.04 -18.40 17.74
CA TYR A 2 14.21 -19.03 16.72
C TYR A 2 14.10 -18.05 15.54
N TYR A 3 14.67 -18.41 14.39
CA TYR A 3 14.34 -17.72 13.15
C TYR A 3 12.91 -18.09 12.80
N SER A 4 11.97 -17.17 13.03
CA SER A 4 10.64 -17.29 12.45
C SER A 4 10.81 -17.29 10.94
N ALA A 5 10.38 -18.37 10.29
CA ALA A 5 10.32 -18.40 8.83
C ALA A 5 9.37 -17.29 8.35
N PHE A 6 9.70 -16.62 7.26
CA PHE A 6 8.80 -15.68 6.60
C PHE A 6 8.15 -16.40 5.40
N ALA A 7 6.88 -16.09 5.16
CA ALA A 7 6.23 -16.39 3.89
C ALA A 7 6.19 -15.11 3.04
N PHE A 8 5.97 -15.24 1.73
CA PHE A 8 5.70 -14.09 0.88
C PHE A 8 4.22 -14.03 0.53
N PHE A 9 3.66 -12.84 0.65
CA PHE A 9 2.29 -12.55 0.26
C PHE A 9 2.28 -11.60 -0.92
N ALA A 10 1.71 -12.04 -2.04
CA ALA A 10 1.56 -11.25 -3.25
C ALA A 10 0.15 -10.67 -3.33
N PHE A 11 0.06 -9.37 -3.59
CA PHE A 11 -1.21 -8.64 -3.73
C PHE A 11 -1.10 -7.56 -4.80
N GLN A 12 -2.25 -6.98 -5.15
CA GLN A 12 -2.33 -5.88 -6.09
C GLN A 12 -2.81 -4.62 -5.39
N ILE A 13 -2.19 -3.51 -5.76
CA ILE A 13 -2.63 -2.17 -5.39
C ILE A 13 -3.19 -1.53 -6.65
N VAL A 14 -4.38 -0.94 -6.54
CA VAL A 14 -5.03 -0.21 -7.63
C VAL A 14 -5.12 1.26 -7.23
N ALA A 15 -4.53 2.13 -8.04
CA ALA A 15 -4.66 3.57 -7.90
C ALA A 15 -5.48 4.09 -9.07
N LYS A 16 -6.53 4.86 -8.78
CA LYS A 16 -7.45 5.39 -9.77
C LYS A 16 -7.63 6.88 -9.55
N ASN A 17 -7.52 7.66 -10.62
CA ASN A 17 -7.78 9.09 -10.61
C ASN A 17 -9.14 9.38 -11.24
N GLU A 18 -10.16 9.58 -10.40
CA GLU A 18 -11.51 9.93 -10.86
C GLU A 18 -11.71 11.45 -11.06
N HIS A 19 -10.63 12.23 -10.93
CA HIS A 19 -10.65 13.68 -11.12
C HIS A 19 -10.44 14.08 -12.58
N LEU A 20 -10.85 15.31 -12.91
CA LEU A 20 -10.70 15.90 -14.25
C LEU A 20 -9.29 16.40 -14.54
N GLU A 21 -8.40 16.40 -13.54
CA GLU A 21 -7.02 16.87 -13.63
C GLU A 21 -6.05 15.72 -13.35
N SER A 22 -4.83 15.83 -13.88
CA SER A 22 -3.76 14.88 -13.54
C SER A 22 -3.29 15.11 -12.11
N ALA A 23 -3.01 14.03 -11.38
CA ALA A 23 -2.55 14.07 -10.00
C ALA A 23 -1.38 13.11 -9.77
N GLU A 24 -0.52 13.46 -8.83
CA GLU A 24 0.53 12.57 -8.33
C GLU A 24 0.06 11.86 -7.06
N TYR A 25 0.44 10.60 -6.91
CA TYR A 25 0.07 9.75 -5.79
C TYR A 25 1.32 9.20 -5.15
N ALA A 26 1.42 9.34 -3.83
CA ALA A 26 2.33 8.55 -3.02
C ALA A 26 1.52 7.46 -2.30
N ILE A 27 1.88 6.21 -2.55
CA ILE A 27 1.23 5.05 -1.97
C ILE A 27 2.18 4.44 -0.94
N VAL A 28 1.67 4.29 0.29
CA VAL A 28 2.40 3.74 1.43
C VAL A 28 1.64 2.52 1.94
N ILE A 29 2.36 1.42 2.19
CA ILE A 29 1.77 0.21 2.75
C ILE A 29 2.09 0.11 4.23
N PHE A 30 1.06 -0.18 5.01
CA PHE A 30 1.14 -0.50 6.42
C PHE A 30 0.80 -1.97 6.64
N PHE A 31 1.62 -2.63 7.44
CA PHE A 31 1.41 -3.98 7.94
C PHE A 31 1.50 -3.94 9.47
N ASP A 32 0.44 -4.37 10.15
CA ASP A 32 0.29 -4.25 11.61
C ASP A 32 0.63 -2.85 12.12
N PHE A 33 0.05 -1.83 11.48
CA PHE A 33 0.23 -0.40 11.80
C PHE A 33 1.67 0.12 11.63
N ARG A 34 2.55 -0.65 10.96
CA ARG A 34 3.92 -0.23 10.64
C ARG A 34 4.10 -0.07 9.14
N GLN A 35 4.70 1.03 8.72
CA GLN A 35 5.07 1.20 7.32
C GLN A 35 6.07 0.09 6.92
N VAL A 36 5.76 -0.60 5.83
CA VAL A 36 6.64 -1.61 5.23
C VAL A 36 7.15 -1.13 3.88
N LYS A 37 8.34 -1.62 3.51
CA LYS A 37 8.92 -1.27 2.23
C LYS A 37 8.22 -1.98 1.10
N ILE A 38 7.71 -1.19 0.17
CA ILE A 38 7.29 -1.59 -1.17
C ILE A 38 8.38 -1.12 -2.14
N SER A 39 9.05 -2.06 -2.82
CA SER A 39 10.28 -1.81 -3.60
C SER A 39 11.46 -1.25 -2.77
N ASN A 40 12.46 -0.65 -3.42
CA ASN A 40 13.66 -0.12 -2.76
C ASN A 40 13.38 1.10 -1.86
N ASP A 41 12.38 1.90 -2.21
CA ASP A 41 12.21 3.25 -1.65
C ASP A 41 11.11 3.35 -0.58
N GLY A 42 10.34 2.28 -0.36
CA GLY A 42 9.31 2.21 0.69
C GLY A 42 8.06 3.07 0.46
N VAL A 43 8.01 3.78 -0.66
CA VAL A 43 6.85 4.51 -1.19
C VAL A 43 6.77 4.22 -2.68
N LEU A 44 5.55 3.98 -3.16
CA LEU A 44 5.28 3.84 -4.58
C LEU A 44 4.73 5.17 -5.09
N LEU A 45 5.48 5.83 -5.98
CA LEU A 45 5.07 7.07 -6.62
C LEU A 45 4.47 6.78 -7.98
N THR A 46 3.34 7.42 -8.29
CA THR A 46 2.74 7.38 -9.62
C THR A 46 2.07 8.68 -9.99
N LYS A 47 2.00 8.94 -11.29
CA LYS A 47 1.25 10.05 -11.87
C LYS A 47 0.13 9.46 -12.72
N LEU A 48 -1.09 9.90 -12.45
CA LEU A 48 -2.28 9.48 -13.20
C LEU A 48 -2.88 10.69 -13.91
N GLY A 49 -3.20 10.53 -15.19
CA GLY A 49 -4.04 11.43 -15.95
C GLY A 49 -5.52 11.36 -15.51
N PRO A 50 -6.38 12.23 -16.08
CA PRO A 50 -7.81 12.20 -15.79
C PRO A 50 -8.44 10.85 -16.18
N ASN A 51 -9.21 10.26 -15.27
CA ASN A 51 -9.84 8.94 -15.44
C ASN A 51 -8.86 7.76 -15.65
N GLU A 52 -7.58 7.94 -15.32
CA GLU A 52 -6.57 6.89 -15.45
C GLU A 52 -6.54 5.97 -14.22
N GLU A 53 -6.22 4.70 -14.46
CA GLU A 53 -6.01 3.68 -13.44
C GLU A 53 -4.66 2.99 -13.65
N SER A 54 -3.95 2.71 -12.57
CA SER A 54 -2.73 1.90 -12.57
C SER A 54 -2.81 0.79 -11.53
N THR A 55 -2.32 -0.38 -11.91
CA THR A 55 -2.24 -1.56 -11.04
C THR A 55 -0.79 -1.95 -10.78
N TYR A 56 -0.45 -2.16 -9.51
CA TYR A 56 0.89 -2.52 -9.06
C TYR A 56 0.85 -3.87 -8.38
N LYS A 57 1.68 -4.80 -8.86
CA LYS A 57 1.91 -6.08 -8.17
C LYS A 57 2.95 -5.87 -7.10
N VAL A 58 2.61 -6.22 -5.87
CA VAL A 58 3.47 -6.11 -4.71
C VAL A 58 3.62 -7.47 -4.06
N GLU A 59 4.82 -7.75 -3.59
CA GLU A 59 5.12 -8.91 -2.77
C GLU A 59 5.84 -8.42 -1.51
N MET A 60 5.42 -8.92 -0.35
CA MET A 60 6.06 -8.58 0.93
C MET A 60 6.24 -9.80 1.82
N PRO A 61 7.29 -9.83 2.66
CA PRO A 61 7.44 -10.86 3.67
C PRO A 61 6.37 -10.67 4.76
N ILE A 62 5.72 -11.76 5.13
CA ILE A 62 4.78 -11.83 6.26
C ILE A 62 5.27 -12.89 7.27
N PRO A 63 4.98 -12.71 8.57
CA PRO A 63 5.22 -13.75 9.57
C PRO A 63 4.54 -15.06 9.16
N ASN A 64 5.24 -16.19 9.31
CA ASN A 64 4.67 -17.52 9.10
C ASN A 64 4.06 -18.06 10.41
N ASP A 65 3.21 -17.26 11.04
CA ASP A 65 2.41 -17.66 12.18
C ASP A 65 0.92 -17.72 11.80
N LYS A 66 0.07 -18.10 12.76
CA LYS A 66 -1.36 -18.27 12.54
C LYS A 66 -2.17 -17.05 12.98
N GLU A 67 -1.52 -15.93 13.30
CA GLU A 67 -2.22 -14.73 13.70
C GLU A 67 -2.83 -14.04 12.48
N VAL A 68 -3.82 -13.17 12.74
CA VAL A 68 -4.40 -12.33 11.69
C VAL A 68 -3.65 -11.01 11.71
N HIS A 69 -3.06 -10.67 10.58
CA HIS A 69 -2.33 -9.41 10.40
C HIS A 69 -3.15 -8.41 9.61
N GLU A 70 -2.98 -7.13 9.90
CA GLU A 70 -3.67 -6.04 9.21
C GLU A 70 -2.80 -5.50 8.07
N LEU A 71 -3.33 -5.49 6.85
CA LEU A 71 -2.74 -4.83 5.69
C LEU A 71 -3.61 -3.63 5.28
N GLN A 72 -2.97 -2.48 5.11
CA GLN A 72 -3.61 -1.26 4.64
C GLN A 72 -2.71 -0.52 3.64
N ALA A 73 -3.29 -0.05 2.53
CA ALA A 73 -2.66 0.93 1.66
C ALA A 73 -3.18 2.33 1.99
N VAL A 74 -2.27 3.30 2.07
CA VAL A 74 -2.58 4.71 2.26
C VAL A 74 -2.14 5.45 1.01
N TYR A 75 -3.05 6.23 0.44
CA TYR A 75 -2.88 7.03 -0.76
C TYR A 75 -2.80 8.50 -0.35
N VAL A 76 -1.67 9.13 -0.61
CA VAL A 76 -1.45 10.56 -0.41
C VAL A 76 -1.52 11.24 -1.75
N PHE A 77 -2.46 12.17 -1.89
CA PHE A 77 -2.73 12.90 -3.13
C PHE A 77 -1.83 14.14 -3.20
N ASP A 78 -1.22 14.35 -4.36
CA ASP A 78 -0.27 15.43 -4.64
C ASP A 78 0.76 15.62 -3.50
N PRO A 79 1.59 14.61 -3.22
CA PRO A 79 2.42 14.54 -2.00
C PRO A 79 3.45 15.68 -1.86
N TYR A 80 3.70 16.45 -2.92
CA TYR A 80 4.62 17.58 -2.94
C TYR A 80 3.92 18.95 -2.87
N LYS A 81 2.58 18.97 -2.90
CA LYS A 81 1.80 20.19 -2.77
C LYS A 81 1.55 20.52 -1.30
N SER A 82 1.51 21.81 -0.98
CA SER A 82 1.37 22.27 0.39
C SER A 82 -0.08 22.25 0.87
N ILE A 83 -0.34 21.51 1.94
CA ILE A 83 -1.61 21.57 2.68
C ILE A 83 -1.82 22.94 3.35
N LEU A 84 -0.74 23.67 3.65
CA LEU A 84 -0.80 24.99 4.30
C LEU A 84 -1.18 26.10 3.32
N ARG A 85 -1.09 25.84 2.01
CA ARG A 85 -1.38 26.78 0.94
C ARG A 85 -2.59 26.36 0.09
N GLU A 86 -3.35 25.36 0.55
CA GLU A 86 -4.54 24.87 -0.13
C GLU A 86 -4.27 24.39 -1.58
N GLU A 87 -3.06 23.89 -1.84
CA GLU A 87 -2.65 23.47 -3.19
C GLU A 87 -3.20 22.08 -3.58
N VAL A 88 -3.69 21.29 -2.61
CA VAL A 88 -4.22 19.94 -2.82
C VAL A 88 -5.73 19.98 -3.01
N THR A 89 -6.21 19.44 -4.14
CA THR A 89 -7.62 19.58 -4.60
C THR A 89 -8.51 18.38 -4.28
N ALA A 90 -7.95 17.27 -3.81
CA ALA A 90 -8.65 16.05 -3.38
C ALA A 90 -8.44 15.81 -1.87
N PRO A 91 -9.27 14.97 -1.18
CA PRO A 91 -9.02 14.67 0.23
C PRO A 91 -7.60 14.14 0.41
N PHE A 92 -6.85 14.86 1.24
CA PHE A 92 -5.38 14.84 1.27
C PHE A 92 -4.79 13.44 1.43
N VAL A 93 -5.52 12.53 2.10
CA VAL A 93 -5.12 11.16 2.38
C VAL A 93 -6.36 10.26 2.38
N PHE A 94 -6.28 9.11 1.70
CA PHE A 94 -7.27 8.04 1.78
C PHE A 94 -6.63 6.72 2.20
N GLY A 95 -7.35 5.93 3.00
CA GLY A 95 -6.98 4.55 3.31
C GLY A 95 -7.79 3.56 2.48
N SER A 96 -7.16 2.47 2.05
CA SER A 96 -7.89 1.31 1.54
C SER A 96 -8.76 0.68 2.62
N VAL A 97 -9.66 -0.21 2.19
CA VAL A 97 -10.24 -1.23 3.07
C VAL A 97 -9.10 -2.00 3.73
N ARG A 98 -9.20 -2.22 5.04
CA ARG A 98 -8.26 -3.04 5.81
C ARG A 98 -8.51 -4.51 5.50
N ALA A 99 -7.44 -5.24 5.18
CA ALA A 99 -7.51 -6.67 4.93
C ALA A 99 -6.85 -7.43 6.08
N GLY A 100 -7.54 -8.47 6.58
CA GLY A 100 -6.96 -9.46 7.49
C GLY A 100 -6.30 -10.58 6.69
N ILE A 101 -5.01 -10.85 6.96
CA ILE A 101 -4.25 -11.90 6.27
C ILE A 101 -3.74 -12.90 7.30
N GLN A 102 -3.84 -14.19 6.98
CA GLN A 102 -3.33 -15.29 7.80
C GLN A 102 -2.48 -16.22 6.93
N ALA A 103 -1.27 -16.54 7.37
CA ALA A 103 -0.44 -17.51 6.66
C ALA A 103 -0.99 -18.93 6.89
N LEU A 104 -1.17 -19.69 5.80
CA LEU A 104 -1.50 -21.11 5.90
C LEU A 104 -0.23 -21.89 6.21
N LYS A 105 -0.22 -22.62 7.33
CA LYS A 105 0.89 -23.51 7.68
C LYS A 105 1.06 -24.55 6.56
N LYS A 106 2.21 -24.55 5.87
CA LYS A 106 2.57 -25.63 4.95
C LYS A 106 2.65 -26.93 5.74
N ASN A 107 1.71 -27.85 5.53
CA ASN A 107 1.81 -29.19 6.07
C ASN A 107 2.95 -29.89 5.32
N HIS A 108 4.06 -30.14 6.00
CA HIS A 108 5.03 -31.13 5.54
C HIS A 108 4.33 -32.50 5.61
N LYS A 109 3.96 -33.04 4.44
CA LYS A 109 3.72 -34.48 4.28
C LYS A 109 5.04 -35.17 4.00
#